data_AF-A0A352R1W7-F1
#
_entry.id   AF-A0A352R1W7-F1
#
_cell.length_a   1.000
_cell.length_b   1.000
_cell.length_c   1.000
_cell.angle_alpha   90.00
_cell.angle_beta   90.00
_cell.angle_gamma   90.00
#
_symmetry.space_group_name_H-M   'P 1'
#
loop_
_entity.id
_entity.type
_entity.pdbx_description
1 polymer ?
#
loop_
_entity_poly.entity_id
_entity_poly.type
_entity_poly.pdbx_seq_one_letter_code
_entity_poly.pdbx_strand_id
1 'polypeptide(L)'
;MKDAASLKLGRLLQLVRSIESELDIQSLSKAEKVLFTSIIDLFPDPHAAVSLTEILSHPDVESMPQATVYRCLRELQLKKLIRHEGSRGSGIYKLA
;
A
#
# COMPACT_ATOMS: atom_id res chain seq x y z
N MET A 1 -8.37 -31.89 -16.51
CA MET A 1 -9.07 -30.83 -15.74
C MET A 1 -8.13 -29.94 -14.92
N LYS A 2 -7.12 -30.49 -14.22
CA LYS A 2 -6.12 -29.69 -13.48
C LYS A 2 -5.29 -28.75 -14.37
N ASP A 3 -4.90 -29.18 -15.56
CA ASP A 3 -4.02 -28.39 -16.44
C ASP A 3 -4.69 -27.11 -16.98
N ALA A 4 -6.00 -27.18 -17.25
CA ALA A 4 -6.78 -26.01 -17.66
C ALA A 4 -6.94 -24.98 -16.54
N ALA A 5 -7.01 -25.44 -15.27
CA ALA A 5 -7.08 -24.55 -14.11
C ALA A 5 -5.74 -23.85 -13.88
N SER A 6 -4.63 -24.58 -13.96
CA SER A 6 -3.27 -24.01 -13.86
C SER A 6 -3.00 -22.97 -14.95
N LEU A 7 -3.41 -23.24 -16.20
CA LEU A 7 -3.28 -22.29 -17.30
C LEU A 7 -4.09 -21.01 -17.06
N LYS A 8 -5.35 -21.14 -16.60
CA LYS A 8 -6.20 -19.98 -16.27
C LYS A 8 -5.59 -19.14 -15.15
N LEU A 9 -5.09 -19.78 -14.09
CA LEU A 9 -4.44 -19.10 -12.98
C LEU A 9 -3.16 -18.39 -13.43
N GLY A 10 -2.34 -19.04 -14.25
CA GLY A 10 -1.14 -18.43 -14.84
C GLY A 10 -1.45 -17.17 -15.64
N ARG A 11 -2.52 -17.20 -16.47
CA ARG A 11 -2.99 -16.02 -17.23
C ARG A 11 -3.47 -14.90 -16.32
N LEU A 12 -4.19 -15.21 -15.25
CA LEU A 12 -4.63 -14.20 -14.28
C LEU A 12 -3.44 -13.53 -13.59
N LEU A 13 -2.45 -14.31 -13.15
CA LEU A 13 -1.23 -13.77 -12.54
C LEU A 13 -0.44 -12.90 -13.52
N GLN A 14 -0.41 -13.25 -14.81
CA GLN A 14 0.21 -12.41 -15.84
C GLN A 14 -0.51 -11.07 -15.99
N LEU A 15 -1.86 -11.06 -15.99
CA LEU A 15 -2.64 -9.82 -16.05
C LEU A 15 -2.40 -8.94 -14.83
N VAL A 16 -2.42 -9.51 -13.62
CA VAL A 16 -2.14 -8.77 -12.38
C VAL A 16 -0.75 -8.14 -12.44
N ARG A 17 0.27 -8.88 -12.87
CA ARG A 17 1.64 -8.34 -13.01
C ARG A 17 1.73 -7.21 -14.06
N SER A 18 0.98 -7.31 -15.15
CA SER A 18 0.89 -6.25 -16.15
C SER A 18 0.31 -4.97 -15.55
N ILE A 19 -0.81 -5.10 -14.83
CA ILE A 19 -1.46 -3.97 -14.13
C ILE A 19 -0.53 -3.37 -13.07
N GLU A 20 0.15 -4.21 -12.27
CA GLU A 20 1.12 -3.74 -11.28
C GLU A 20 2.28 -2.96 -11.92
N SER A 21 2.70 -3.34 -13.12
CA SER A 21 3.75 -2.63 -13.88
C SER A 21 3.24 -1.30 -14.43
N GLU A 22 2.03 -1.24 -14.97
CA GLU A 22 1.43 -0.01 -15.50
C GLU A 22 1.17 1.02 -14.41
N LEU A 23 0.84 0.56 -13.20
CA LEU A 23 0.62 1.41 -12.02
C LEU A 23 1.92 1.71 -11.23
N ASP A 24 3.08 1.23 -11.69
CA ASP A 24 4.39 1.34 -11.04
C ASP A 24 4.47 0.78 -9.59
N ILE A 25 3.47 -0.02 -9.17
CA ILE A 25 3.42 -0.66 -7.86
C ILE A 25 4.17 -2.01 -7.81
N GLN A 26 4.64 -2.51 -8.94
CA GLN A 26 5.49 -3.71 -8.99
C GLN A 26 6.79 -3.56 -8.20
N SER A 27 7.27 -2.33 -8.04
CA SER A 27 8.50 -1.99 -7.34
C SER A 27 8.35 -1.97 -5.81
N LEU A 28 7.12 -2.17 -5.31
CA LEU A 28 6.82 -2.18 -3.88
C LEU A 28 7.24 -3.51 -3.25
N SER A 29 7.94 -3.42 -2.12
CA SER A 29 8.18 -4.58 -1.27
C SER A 29 6.87 -5.15 -0.70
N LYS A 30 6.88 -6.41 -0.24
CA LYS A 30 5.69 -7.01 0.40
C LYS A 30 5.14 -6.15 1.54
N ALA A 31 6.02 -5.58 2.37
CA ALA A 31 5.63 -4.71 3.47
C ALA A 31 5.05 -3.37 2.99
N GLU A 32 5.61 -2.79 1.91
CA GLU A 32 5.04 -1.58 1.28
C GLU A 32 3.66 -1.86 0.70
N LYS A 33 3.44 -3.00 0.04
CA LYS A 33 2.12 -3.38 -0.50
C LYS A 33 1.08 -3.52 0.61
N VAL A 34 1.42 -4.22 1.70
CA VAL A 34 0.55 -4.34 2.88
C VAL A 34 0.22 -2.97 3.43
N LEU A 35 1.23 -2.14 3.74
CA LEU A 35 0.98 -0.81 4.29
C LEU A 35 0.15 0.07 3.34
N PHE A 36 0.46 0.07 2.04
CA PHE A 36 -0.24 0.90 1.07
C PHE A 36 -1.71 0.49 0.93
N THR A 37 -2.00 -0.82 0.86
CA THR A 37 -3.38 -1.32 0.81
C THR A 37 -4.15 -1.02 2.09
N SER A 38 -3.55 -1.22 3.27
CA SER A 38 -4.15 -0.82 4.55
C SER A 38 -4.41 0.68 4.66
N ILE A 39 -3.51 1.50 4.10
CA ILE A 39 -3.72 2.95 4.01
C ILE A 39 -4.95 3.22 3.14
N ILE A 40 -5.05 2.63 1.94
CA ILE A 40 -6.19 2.81 1.02
C ILE A 40 -7.52 2.40 1.66
N ASP A 41 -7.56 1.30 2.42
CA ASP A 41 -8.76 0.83 3.11
C ASP A 41 -9.30 1.84 4.13
N LEU A 42 -8.43 2.72 4.65
CA LEU A 42 -8.79 3.80 5.57
C LEU A 42 -9.29 5.08 4.85
N PHE A 43 -9.18 5.20 3.52
CA PHE A 43 -9.69 6.37 2.78
C PHE A 43 -11.17 6.15 2.38
N PRO A 44 -12.13 6.88 2.97
CA PRO A 44 -13.52 6.85 2.50
C PRO A 44 -13.69 7.49 1.12
N ASP A 45 -12.80 8.41 0.74
CA ASP A 45 -12.78 9.11 -0.54
C ASP A 45 -11.37 9.63 -0.89
N PRO A 46 -11.11 10.03 -2.16
CA PRO A 46 -9.79 10.47 -2.61
C PRO A 46 -9.21 11.73 -1.95
N HIS A 47 -10.03 12.51 -1.24
CA HIS A 47 -9.64 13.75 -0.57
C HIS A 47 -9.49 13.60 0.95
N ALA A 48 -9.87 12.45 1.49
CA ALA A 48 -9.71 12.14 2.91
C ALA A 48 -8.23 12.22 3.34
N ALA A 49 -8.02 12.29 4.64
CA ALA A 49 -6.70 12.23 5.26
C ALA A 49 -6.74 11.16 6.34
N VAL A 50 -5.65 10.41 6.48
CA VAL A 50 -5.51 9.36 7.48
C VAL A 50 -4.39 9.70 8.44
N SER A 51 -4.62 9.47 9.72
CA SER A 51 -3.63 9.68 10.75
C SER A 51 -2.74 8.45 10.94
N LEU A 52 -1.52 8.68 11.41
CA LEU A 52 -0.57 7.62 11.76
C LEU A 52 -1.17 6.67 12.81
N THR A 53 -1.96 7.19 13.74
CA THR A 53 -2.64 6.39 14.75
C THR A 53 -3.63 5.41 14.12
N GLU A 54 -4.43 5.86 13.15
CA GLU A 54 -5.37 4.99 12.42
C GLU A 54 -4.60 3.92 11.62
N ILE A 55 -3.53 4.30 10.95
CA ILE A 55 -2.65 3.37 10.21
C ILE A 55 -2.07 2.31 11.15
N LEU A 56 -1.54 2.69 12.31
CA LEU A 56 -0.94 1.76 13.27
C LEU A 56 -1.98 0.85 13.95
N SER A 57 -3.24 1.27 14.02
CA SER A 57 -4.35 0.46 14.53
C SER A 57 -4.99 -0.47 13.47
N HIS A 58 -4.57 -0.38 12.21
CA HIS A 58 -5.14 -1.24 11.16
C HIS A 58 -4.76 -2.71 11.40
N PRO A 59 -5.69 -3.68 11.29
CA PRO A 59 -5.43 -5.10 11.59
C PRO A 59 -4.24 -5.70 10.83
N ASP A 60 -4.02 -5.28 9.59
CA ASP A 60 -2.88 -5.78 8.79
C ASP A 60 -1.54 -5.09 9.11
N VAL A 61 -1.57 -4.01 9.90
CA VAL A 61 -0.39 -3.19 10.26
C VAL A 61 -0.02 -3.35 11.73
N GLU A 62 -0.96 -3.67 12.63
CA GLU A 62 -0.72 -3.77 14.08
C GLU A 62 0.40 -4.74 14.45
N SER A 63 0.59 -5.79 13.65
CA SER A 63 1.64 -6.81 13.82
C SER A 63 2.97 -6.43 13.15
N MET A 64 3.00 -5.35 12.36
CA MET A 64 4.19 -4.87 11.67
C MET A 64 5.09 -4.09 12.66
N PRO A 65 6.40 -4.36 12.71
CA PRO A 65 7.31 -3.58 13.55
C PRO A 65 7.25 -2.09 13.19
N GLN A 66 7.13 -1.20 14.18
CA GLN A 66 7.00 0.24 13.93
C GLN A 66 8.12 0.81 13.05
N ALA A 67 9.37 0.38 13.26
CA ALA A 67 10.50 0.78 12.41
C ALA A 67 10.28 0.43 10.92
N THR A 68 9.60 -0.69 10.64
CA THR A 68 9.21 -1.09 9.29
C THR A 68 8.09 -0.22 8.75
N VAL A 69 7.07 0.09 9.57
CA VAL A 69 5.99 1.02 9.18
C VAL A 69 6.56 2.37 8.78
N TYR A 70 7.39 2.98 9.63
CA TYR A 70 8.01 4.28 9.34
C TYR A 70 8.89 4.25 8.09
N ARG A 71 9.67 3.17 7.89
CA ARG A 71 10.45 2.99 6.66
C ARG A 71 9.53 2.93 5.44
N CYS A 72 8.48 2.11 5.48
CA CYS A 72 7.53 1.97 4.37
C CYS A 72 6.79 3.29 4.09
N LEU A 73 6.35 4.04 5.11
CA LEU A 73 5.75 5.37 4.93
C LEU A 73 6.70 6.33 4.20
N ARG A 74 8.01 6.28 4.51
CA ARG A 74 9.02 7.08 3.81
C ARG A 74 9.17 6.65 2.36
N GLU A 75 9.27 5.35 2.10
CA GLU A 75 9.41 4.83 0.73
C GLU A 75 8.18 5.13 -0.14
N LEU A 76 6.96 4.98 0.40
CA LEU A 76 5.72 5.31 -0.30
C LEU A 76 5.63 6.81 -0.65
N GLN A 77 6.16 7.69 0.20
CA GLN A 77 6.28 9.12 -0.11
C GLN A 77 7.31 9.39 -1.22
N LEU A 78 8.48 8.76 -1.17
CA LEU A 78 9.51 8.89 -2.20
C LEU A 78 9.00 8.42 -3.58
N LYS A 79 8.18 7.36 -3.58
CA LYS A 79 7.49 6.84 -4.76
C LYS A 79 6.24 7.64 -5.16
N LYS A 80 5.91 8.72 -4.45
CA LYS A 80 4.76 9.60 -4.72
C LYS A 80 3.43 8.85 -4.76
N LEU A 81 3.25 7.85 -3.89
CA LEU A 81 1.97 7.16 -3.71
C LEU A 81 1.14 7.77 -2.58
N ILE A 82 1.83 8.36 -1.59
CA ILE A 82 1.23 9.11 -0.50
C ILE A 82 2.01 10.41 -0.29
N ARG A 83 1.40 11.37 0.40
CA ARG A 83 2.04 12.61 0.83
C ARG A 83 1.73 12.88 2.29
N HIS A 84 2.71 13.40 3.02
CA HIS A 84 2.52 13.88 4.38
C HIS A 84 1.85 15.27 4.34
N GLU A 85 0.84 15.47 5.19
CA GLU A 85 0.09 16.73 5.27
C GLU A 85 0.28 17.40 6.63
N GLY A 86 0.49 18.71 6.61
CA GLY A 86 0.65 19.52 7.82
C GLY A 86 2.10 19.70 8.27
N SER A 87 2.27 20.10 9.53
CA SER A 87 3.59 20.39 10.13
C SER A 87 4.36 19.11 10.44
N ARG A 88 5.68 19.25 10.60
CA ARG A 88 6.57 18.14 10.98
C ARG A 88 6.05 17.47 12.26
N GLY A 89 5.64 16.21 12.15
CA GLY A 89 5.11 15.43 13.28
C GLY A 89 3.58 15.37 13.38
N SER A 90 2.81 15.97 12.45
CA SER A 90 1.35 15.83 12.43
C SER A 90 0.89 14.38 12.29
N GLY A 91 1.71 13.54 11.64
CA GLY A 91 1.37 12.15 11.34
C GLY A 91 0.17 12.00 10.40
N ILE A 92 -0.20 13.03 9.63
CA ILE A 92 -1.33 12.98 8.70
C ILE A 92 -0.82 12.66 7.29
N TYR A 93 -1.50 11.75 6.60
CA TYR A 93 -1.16 11.31 5.26
C TYR A 93 -2.36 11.42 4.31
N LYS A 94 -2.08 11.75 3.05
CA LYS A 94 -3.03 11.75 1.94
C LYS A 94 -2.51 10.91 0.78
N LEU A 95 -3.38 10.50 -0.12
CA LEU A 95 -2.98 10.02 -1.45
C LEU A 95 -2.32 11.17 -2.22
N ALA A 96 -1.29 10.84 -3.00
CA ALA A 96 -0.44 11.82 -3.68
C ALA A 96 -1.16 12.50 -4.85
#